data_AF-A0A955U3G0-F1
#
_entry.id   AF-A0A955U3G0-F1
#
_cell.length_a   1.000
_cell.length_b   1.000
_cell.length_c   1.000
_cell.angle_alpha   90.00
_cell.angle_beta   90.00
_cell.angle_gamma   90.00
#
_symmetry.space_group_name_H-M   'P 1'
#
loop_
_entity.id
_entity.type
_entity.pdbx_description
1 polymer ?
#
loop_
_entity_poly.entity_id
_entity_poly.type
_entity_poly.pdbx_seq_one_letter_code
_entity_poly.pdbx_strand_id
1 'polypeptide(L)'
;MRWLDVGDDAHGIIAVGRVATGVIAVGQSALGAIAVGQFAFGVVAIGQVAIGGATLGTAVLGLWQGFGLAGFAARGHGLVVSLLPDTGPALETSPEVPYERAASDGSWTRVQLQQGRDGGFDVFVDGSAVPVRLDGRLARSARGHGAALALARLRTSPHGLVIDALRDPPSSPTADPRWWATSGLQLSGLLIVAAVVWWSVVRPLAAGWFGVQGLFFD
;
A
#
# COMPACT_ATOMS: atom_id res chain seq x y z
N MET A 1 -3.57 10.63 43.63
CA MET A 1 -3.32 10.98 42.21
C MET A 1 -2.87 12.43 42.16
N ARG A 2 -1.68 12.70 41.60
CA ARG A 2 -1.23 14.08 41.35
C ARG A 2 -1.84 14.56 40.04
N TRP A 3 -2.55 15.67 40.10
CA TRP A 3 -3.17 16.29 38.93
C TRP A 3 -2.13 16.95 38.02
N LEU A 4 -1.14 17.61 38.63
CA LEU A 4 -0.02 18.27 37.99
C LEU A 4 1.27 17.82 38.69
N ASP A 5 2.29 17.49 37.91
CA ASP A 5 3.65 17.29 38.41
C ASP A 5 4.66 17.98 37.50
N VAL A 6 5.61 18.69 38.11
CA VAL A 6 6.65 19.45 37.41
C VAL A 6 7.98 19.13 38.06
N GLY A 7 8.94 18.65 37.27
CA GLY A 7 10.23 18.23 37.78
C GLY A 7 11.09 17.61 36.69
N ASP A 8 12.27 17.15 37.05
CA ASP A 8 13.16 16.49 36.09
C ASP A 8 12.60 15.11 35.67
N ASP A 9 11.92 14.44 36.60
CA ASP A 9 11.12 13.23 36.40
C ASP A 9 9.71 13.48 36.97
N ALA A 10 8.74 13.66 36.08
CA ALA A 10 7.38 14.11 36.43
C ALA A 10 6.34 13.02 36.15
N HIS A 11 5.50 12.71 37.14
CA HIS A 11 4.43 11.72 37.03
C HIS A 11 3.08 12.28 37.50
N GLY A 12 2.10 12.34 36.59
CA GLY A 12 0.78 12.87 36.93
C GLY A 12 -0.22 12.76 35.79
N ILE A 13 -1.42 13.31 35.97
CA ILE A 13 -2.37 13.45 34.85
C ILE A 13 -1.78 14.41 33.82
N ILE A 14 -1.22 15.54 34.29
CA ILE A 14 -0.41 16.47 33.52
C ILE A 14 1.02 16.43 34.08
N ALA A 15 1.98 16.04 33.26
CA ALA A 15 3.39 15.94 33.63
C ALA A 15 4.24 16.85 32.74
N VAL A 16 5.06 17.71 33.35
CA VAL A 16 6.01 18.59 32.65
C VAL A 16 7.41 18.39 33.20
N GLY A 17 8.34 17.92 32.36
CA GLY A 17 9.67 17.60 32.84
C GLY A 17 10.64 17.19 31.74
N ARG A 18 11.87 16.80 32.11
CA ARG A 18 12.79 16.20 31.13
C ARG A 18 12.30 14.82 30.73
N VAL A 19 11.89 14.04 31.72
CA VAL A 19 11.14 12.79 31.57
C VAL A 19 9.73 13.04 32.13
N ALA A 20 8.71 12.92 31.28
CA ALA A 20 7.33 13.20 31.66
C ALA A 20 6.45 11.99 31.34
N THR A 21 5.75 11.48 32.34
CA THR A 21 4.79 10.38 32.18
C THR A 21 3.41 10.79 32.70
N GLY A 22 2.41 10.79 31.83
CA GLY A 22 1.06 11.18 32.23
C GLY A 22 0.00 10.98 31.15
N VAL A 23 -1.21 11.48 31.36
CA VAL A 23 -2.21 11.53 30.28
C VAL A 23 -1.78 12.59 29.25
N ILE A 24 -1.35 13.74 29.75
CA ILE A 24 -0.70 14.80 28.99
C ILE A 24 0.74 14.92 29.49
N ALA A 25 1.71 14.62 28.62
CA ALA A 25 3.13 14.65 28.94
C ALA A 25 3.85 15.65 28.03
N VAL A 26 4.60 16.58 28.64
CA VAL A 26 5.43 17.55 27.93
C VAL A 26 6.86 17.45 28.45
N GLY A 27 7.79 17.11 27.57
CA GLY A 27 9.19 16.93 27.99
C GLY A 27 10.14 16.53 26.88
N GLN A 28 11.43 16.35 27.19
CA GLN A 28 12.37 15.81 26.19
C GLN A 28 11.98 14.37 25.81
N SER A 29 11.64 13.58 26.83
CA SER A 29 11.03 12.26 26.70
C SER A 29 9.64 12.29 27.32
N ALA A 30 8.61 12.25 26.47
CA ALA A 30 7.21 12.36 26.88
C ALA A 30 6.46 11.06 26.57
N LEU A 31 5.84 10.47 27.58
CA LEU A 31 5.00 9.29 27.47
C LEU A 31 3.59 9.57 27.99
N GLY A 32 2.60 9.48 27.12
CA GLY A 32 1.21 9.71 27.52
C GLY A 32 0.17 9.47 26.46
N ALA A 33 -1.09 9.80 26.72
CA ALA A 33 -2.10 9.80 25.67
C ALA A 33 -1.83 10.92 24.66
N ILE A 34 -1.44 12.09 25.18
CA ILE A 34 -0.95 13.23 24.41
C ILE A 34 0.48 13.49 24.87
N ALA A 35 1.44 13.30 23.98
CA ALA A 35 2.87 13.47 24.25
C ALA A 35 3.47 14.55 23.35
N VAL A 36 4.18 15.51 23.95
CA VAL A 36 4.90 16.57 23.23
C VAL A 36 6.35 16.58 23.69
N GLY A 37 7.29 16.37 22.77
CA GLY A 37 8.70 16.26 23.14
C GLY A 37 9.67 16.01 22.01
N GLN A 38 10.96 15.83 22.32
CA GLN A 38 11.92 15.36 21.32
C GLN A 38 11.62 13.90 20.96
N PHE A 39 11.37 13.08 21.98
CA PHE A 39 10.87 11.72 21.90
C PHE A 39 9.46 11.67 22.51
N ALA A 40 8.44 11.55 21.65
CA ALA A 40 7.04 11.55 22.05
C ALA A 40 6.39 10.19 21.76
N PHE A 41 5.79 9.59 22.79
CA PHE A 41 5.10 8.30 22.70
C PHE A 41 3.67 8.44 23.21
N GLY A 42 2.68 8.22 22.33
CA GLY A 42 1.29 8.36 22.72
C GLY A 42 0.24 8.17 21.64
N VAL A 43 -1.03 8.21 22.01
CA VAL A 43 -2.13 8.19 21.03
C VAL A 43 -1.99 9.37 20.07
N VAL A 44 -1.65 10.54 20.60
CA VAL A 44 -1.20 11.71 19.86
C VAL A 44 0.22 12.03 20.29
N ALA A 45 1.17 11.98 19.36
CA ALA A 45 2.57 12.25 19.64
C ALA A 45 3.11 13.35 18.71
N ILE A 46 3.71 14.38 19.29
CA ILE A 46 4.31 15.51 18.57
C ILE A 46 5.78 15.62 18.97
N GLY A 47 6.69 15.44 18.03
CA GLY A 47 8.11 15.49 18.35
C GLY A 47 9.06 15.24 17.20
N GLN A 48 10.37 15.29 17.45
CA GLN A 48 11.34 14.92 16.41
C GLN A 48 11.22 13.44 16.06
N VAL A 49 11.06 12.60 17.08
CA VAL A 49 10.69 11.19 16.98
C VAL A 49 9.33 11.03 17.64
N ALA A 50 8.31 10.72 16.85
CA ALA A 50 6.93 10.58 17.32
C ALA A 50 6.38 9.19 17.01
N ILE A 51 5.92 8.48 18.04
CA ILE A 51 5.40 7.11 17.93
C ILE A 51 4.01 7.01 18.54
N GLY A 52 3.07 6.46 17.78
CA GLY A 52 1.77 6.04 18.29
C GLY A 52 0.64 6.22 17.28
N GLY A 53 -0.55 6.67 17.71
CA GLY A 53 -1.76 6.63 16.87
C GLY A 53 -1.76 7.65 15.73
N ALA A 54 -1.69 8.92 16.11
CA ALA A 54 -1.55 10.08 15.25
C ALA A 54 -0.23 10.78 15.61
N THR A 55 0.68 10.86 14.66
CA THR A 55 2.05 11.34 14.90
C THR A 55 2.38 12.54 14.03
N LEU A 56 3.09 13.50 14.61
CA LEU A 56 3.60 14.66 13.88
C LEU A 56 5.07 14.88 14.25
N GLY A 57 5.96 14.88 13.25
CA GLY A 57 7.38 14.92 13.54
C GLY A 57 8.32 14.84 12.35
N THR A 58 9.62 14.75 12.63
CA THR A 58 10.63 14.51 11.58
C THR A 58 10.69 13.02 11.22
N ALA A 59 10.74 12.17 12.25
CA ALA A 59 10.70 10.73 12.18
C ALA A 59 9.42 10.21 12.85
N VAL A 60 8.54 9.57 12.09
CA VAL A 60 7.22 9.16 12.59
C VAL A 60 6.96 7.66 12.47
N LEU A 61 6.34 7.08 13.49
CA LEU A 61 5.75 5.73 13.45
C LEU A 61 4.29 5.85 13.89
N GLY A 62 3.39 6.02 12.92
CA GLY A 62 1.95 6.22 13.13
C GLY A 62 1.14 4.94 12.87
N LEU A 63 0.25 4.54 13.76
CA LEU A 63 -0.66 3.42 13.49
C LEU A 63 -1.78 3.84 12.52
N TRP A 64 -2.28 5.06 12.65
CA TRP A 64 -3.39 5.58 11.82
C TRP A 64 -2.95 6.74 10.94
N GLN A 65 -2.36 7.78 11.54
CA GLN A 65 -1.97 8.99 10.84
C GLN A 65 -0.51 9.35 11.15
N GLY A 66 0.26 9.73 10.13
CA GLY A 66 1.63 10.21 10.28
C GLY A 66 1.93 11.41 9.39
N PHE A 67 2.31 12.53 10.00
CA PHE A 67 2.71 13.74 9.31
C PHE A 67 4.18 14.01 9.61
N GLY A 68 5.04 13.82 8.62
CA GLY A 68 6.46 14.03 8.88
C GLY A 68 7.37 13.91 7.69
N LEU A 69 8.64 14.22 7.92
CA LEU A 69 9.64 14.16 6.86
C LEU A 69 9.85 12.72 6.41
N ALA A 70 10.07 11.79 7.35
CA ALA A 70 10.30 10.38 7.09
C ALA A 70 9.58 9.51 8.12
N GLY A 71 9.05 8.36 7.71
CA GLY A 71 8.43 7.44 8.66
C GLY A 71 7.52 6.40 8.04
N PHE A 72 6.83 5.68 8.91
CA PHE A 72 5.85 4.67 8.52
C PHE A 72 4.50 5.00 9.15
N ALA A 73 3.44 5.05 8.36
CA ALA A 73 2.08 5.18 8.87
C ALA A 73 1.05 4.47 8.00
N ALA A 74 -0.13 4.13 8.54
CA ALA A 74 -1.22 3.60 7.72
C ALA A 74 -1.71 4.62 6.69
N ARG A 75 -1.74 5.90 7.07
CA ARG A 75 -2.04 7.03 6.19
C ARG A 75 -1.13 8.20 6.56
N GLY A 76 -0.37 8.74 5.62
CA GLY A 76 0.58 9.79 5.95
C GLY A 76 0.85 10.79 4.83
N HIS A 77 1.36 11.96 5.23
CA HIS A 77 1.77 13.04 4.34
C HIS A 77 3.27 13.35 4.58
N GLY A 78 4.04 13.49 3.49
CA GLY A 78 5.51 13.60 3.50
C GLY A 78 6.19 12.38 2.85
N LEU A 79 7.46 12.06 3.20
CA LEU A 79 8.07 10.74 2.86
C LEU A 79 7.65 9.67 3.87
N VAL A 80 6.38 9.69 4.26
CA VAL A 80 5.79 8.71 5.15
C VAL A 80 5.26 7.57 4.29
N VAL A 81 5.89 6.41 4.39
CA VAL A 81 5.57 5.24 3.58
C VAL A 81 4.42 4.48 4.24
N SER A 82 3.47 4.05 3.41
CA SER A 82 2.32 3.27 3.88
C SER A 82 2.77 1.92 4.43
N LEU A 83 2.36 1.56 5.65
CA LEU A 83 2.72 0.27 6.28
C LEU A 83 2.19 -0.95 5.52
N LEU A 84 1.12 -0.80 4.76
CA LEU A 84 0.47 -1.87 4.02
C LEU A 84 1.05 -1.98 2.60
N PRO A 85 1.48 -3.18 2.17
CA PRO A 85 1.82 -3.44 0.78
C PRO A 85 0.69 -3.02 -0.16
N ASP A 86 1.04 -2.30 -1.24
CA ASP A 86 0.06 -2.06 -2.30
C ASP A 86 -0.17 -3.37 -3.05
N THR A 87 -1.34 -3.97 -2.82
CA THR A 87 -1.76 -5.21 -3.47
C THR A 87 -2.16 -5.01 -4.93
N GLY A 88 -2.12 -3.78 -5.44
CA GLY A 88 -2.53 -3.44 -6.79
C GLY A 88 -4.05 -3.52 -6.98
N PRO A 89 -4.55 -3.09 -8.15
CA PRO A 89 -5.96 -3.22 -8.46
C PRO A 89 -6.34 -4.70 -8.43
N ALA A 90 -7.52 -5.01 -7.88
CA ALA A 90 -8.09 -6.35 -7.95
C ALA A 90 -8.01 -6.82 -9.41
N LEU A 91 -7.32 -7.94 -9.64
CA LEU A 91 -7.27 -8.56 -10.96
C LEU A 91 -8.71 -8.95 -11.30
N GLU A 92 -9.39 -8.11 -12.07
CA GLU A 92 -10.71 -8.42 -12.59
C GLU A 92 -10.50 -9.59 -13.54
N THR A 93 -10.85 -10.78 -13.08
CA THR A 93 -10.92 -11.97 -13.92
C THR A 93 -12.03 -11.70 -14.93
N SER A 94 -11.68 -11.04 -16.04
CA SER A 94 -12.58 -10.86 -17.18
C SER A 94 -13.11 -12.25 -17.51
N PRO A 95 -14.43 -12.48 -17.43
CA PRO A 95 -14.98 -13.77 -17.78
C PRO A 95 -14.57 -14.09 -19.21
N GLU A 96 -14.13 -15.33 -19.45
CA GLU A 96 -13.95 -15.86 -20.80
C GLU A 96 -15.34 -15.99 -21.43
N VAL A 97 -15.89 -14.86 -21.84
CA VAL A 97 -17.13 -14.81 -22.59
C VAL A 97 -16.75 -15.17 -24.02
N PRO A 98 -17.36 -16.22 -24.60
CA PRO A 98 -17.16 -16.55 -26.01
C PRO A 98 -17.34 -15.29 -26.86
N TYR A 99 -16.42 -15.07 -27.81
CA TYR A 99 -16.36 -13.83 -28.59
C TYR A 99 -17.69 -13.50 -29.30
N GLU A 100 -18.49 -14.50 -29.62
CA GLU A 100 -19.85 -14.37 -30.19
C GLU A 100 -20.79 -13.60 -29.27
N ARG A 101 -20.84 -13.96 -27.97
CA ARG A 101 -21.60 -13.21 -26.95
C ARG A 101 -20.97 -11.86 -26.66
N ALA A 102 -19.64 -11.78 -26.67
CA ALA A 102 -18.96 -10.50 -26.45
C ALA A 102 -19.24 -9.50 -27.57
N ALA A 103 -19.37 -9.97 -28.81
CA ALA A 103 -19.70 -9.15 -29.96
C ALA A 103 -21.17 -8.72 -30.02
N SER A 104 -22.09 -9.53 -29.49
CA SER A 104 -23.51 -9.16 -29.36
C SER A 104 -23.75 -8.17 -28.23
N ASP A 105 -23.11 -8.40 -27.09
CA ASP A 105 -23.39 -7.66 -25.85
C ASP A 105 -22.44 -6.46 -25.66
N GLY A 106 -21.39 -6.37 -26.49
CA GLY A 106 -20.36 -5.34 -26.40
C GLY A 106 -19.52 -5.46 -25.12
N SER A 107 -19.39 -6.67 -24.58
CA SER A 107 -18.59 -6.93 -23.38
C SER A 107 -17.10 -7.05 -23.71
N TRP A 108 -16.26 -6.91 -22.68
CA TRP A 108 -14.82 -7.08 -22.82
C TRP A 108 -14.48 -8.57 -22.86
N THR A 109 -13.62 -8.96 -23.80
CA THR A 109 -13.09 -10.32 -23.86
C THR A 109 -11.59 -10.33 -24.12
N ARG A 110 -10.91 -11.40 -23.71
CA ARG A 110 -9.49 -11.58 -23.95
C ARG A 110 -9.27 -12.07 -25.37
N VAL A 111 -8.45 -11.35 -26.11
CA VAL A 111 -8.08 -11.70 -27.48
C VAL A 111 -6.57 -11.67 -27.64
N GLN A 112 -6.03 -12.61 -28.40
CA GLN A 112 -4.66 -12.51 -28.88
C GLN A 112 -4.70 -11.79 -30.22
N LEU A 113 -4.13 -10.59 -30.27
CA LEU A 113 -4.00 -9.84 -31.51
C LEU A 113 -2.73 -10.27 -32.22
N GLN A 114 -2.86 -10.77 -33.44
CA GLN A 114 -1.73 -11.03 -34.31
C GLN A 114 -1.88 -10.24 -35.60
N GLN A 115 -0.78 -9.69 -36.09
CA GLN A 115 -0.79 -9.01 -37.37
C GLN A 115 -0.82 -10.05 -38.49
N GLY A 116 -1.89 -10.02 -39.28
CA GLY A 116 -2.05 -10.88 -40.45
C GLY A 116 -1.10 -10.46 -41.58
N ARG A 117 -0.78 -11.39 -42.49
CA ARG A 117 0.13 -11.14 -43.64
C ARG A 117 -0.31 -9.99 -44.54
N ASP A 118 -1.61 -9.71 -44.58
CA ASP A 118 -2.20 -8.70 -45.46
C ASP A 118 -2.18 -7.29 -44.86
N GLY A 119 -1.50 -7.11 -43.71
CA GLY A 119 -1.46 -5.84 -42.98
C GLY A 119 -2.72 -5.57 -42.14
N GLY A 120 -3.68 -6.49 -42.17
CA GLY A 120 -4.82 -6.55 -41.24
C GLY A 120 -4.43 -7.12 -39.87
N PHE A 121 -5.40 -7.15 -38.96
CA PHE A 121 -5.23 -7.76 -37.64
C PHE A 121 -6.21 -8.91 -37.50
N ASP A 122 -5.68 -10.05 -37.10
CA ASP A 122 -6.45 -11.24 -36.80
C ASP A 122 -6.50 -11.42 -35.29
N VAL A 123 -7.70 -11.75 -34.80
CA VAL A 123 -7.89 -12.15 -33.42
C VAL A 123 -7.82 -13.67 -33.38
N PHE A 124 -6.86 -14.21 -32.64
CA PHE A 124 -6.79 -15.62 -32.33
C PHE A 124 -7.64 -15.91 -31.09
N VAL A 125 -8.71 -16.69 -31.29
CA VAL A 125 -9.54 -17.25 -30.21
C VAL A 125 -9.51 -18.76 -30.35
N ASP A 126 -9.13 -19.48 -29.30
CA ASP A 126 -9.08 -20.95 -29.27
C ASP A 126 -8.30 -21.57 -30.46
N GLY A 127 -7.24 -20.90 -30.93
CA GLY A 127 -6.41 -21.34 -32.04
C GLY A 127 -6.98 -21.07 -33.44
N SER A 128 -8.17 -20.48 -33.55
CA SER A 128 -8.76 -20.04 -34.83
C SER A 128 -8.53 -18.55 -35.05
N ALA A 129 -7.97 -18.20 -36.21
CA ALA A 129 -7.78 -16.81 -36.62
C ALA A 129 -9.08 -16.25 -37.23
N VAL A 130 -9.68 -15.27 -36.56
CA VAL A 130 -10.84 -14.54 -37.08
C VAL A 130 -10.37 -13.16 -37.54
N PRO A 131 -10.62 -12.77 -38.81
CA PRO A 131 -10.22 -11.46 -39.30
C PRO A 131 -11.09 -10.38 -38.66
N VAL A 132 -10.46 -9.35 -38.08
CA VAL A 132 -11.18 -8.28 -37.37
C VAL A 132 -10.72 -6.92 -37.87
N ARG A 133 -11.68 -6.01 -38.08
CA ARG A 133 -11.34 -4.62 -38.39
C ARG A 133 -11.09 -3.86 -37.10
N LEU A 134 -9.97 -3.16 -37.02
CA LEU A 134 -9.72 -2.19 -35.95
C LEU A 134 -10.28 -0.83 -36.36
N ASP A 135 -10.82 -0.09 -35.39
CA ASP A 135 -11.02 1.34 -35.57
C ASP A 135 -9.67 2.01 -35.92
N GLY A 136 -9.68 2.96 -36.86
CA GLY A 136 -8.49 3.68 -37.30
C GLY A 136 -7.74 4.38 -36.15
N ARG A 137 -8.43 4.72 -35.06
CA ARG A 137 -7.83 5.28 -33.84
C ARG A 137 -6.98 4.26 -33.07
N LEU A 138 -7.34 2.99 -33.15
CA LEU A 138 -6.66 1.90 -32.44
C LEU A 138 -5.53 1.28 -33.25
N ALA A 139 -5.49 1.48 -34.57
CA ALA A 139 -4.49 0.89 -35.47
C ALA A 139 -3.03 1.26 -35.13
N ARG A 140 -2.78 2.42 -34.50
CA ARG A 140 -1.44 2.81 -34.03
C ARG A 140 -1.09 2.15 -32.69
N SER A 141 -2.07 2.01 -31.80
CA SER A 141 -1.91 1.36 -30.50
C SER A 141 -1.70 -0.15 -30.66
N ALA A 142 -2.52 -0.80 -31.49
CA ALA A 142 -2.42 -2.25 -31.77
C ALA A 142 -1.08 -2.66 -32.40
N ARG A 143 -0.49 -1.82 -33.27
CA ARG A 143 0.86 -2.07 -33.82
C ARG A 143 1.96 -2.10 -32.76
N GLY A 144 1.79 -1.34 -31.67
CA GLY A 144 2.75 -1.29 -30.57
C GLY A 144 2.70 -2.48 -29.63
N HIS A 145 1.61 -3.26 -29.62
CA HIS A 145 1.40 -4.34 -28.65
C HIS A 145 2.11 -5.66 -29.03
N GLY A 146 2.50 -5.85 -30.29
CA GLY A 146 3.02 -7.16 -30.74
C GLY A 146 1.99 -8.26 -30.49
N ALA A 147 2.37 -9.54 -30.58
CA ALA A 147 1.47 -10.68 -30.37
C ALA A 147 1.04 -10.87 -28.90
N ALA A 148 0.68 -9.80 -28.19
CA ALA A 148 0.34 -9.79 -26.79
C ALA A 148 -1.15 -9.99 -26.55
N LEU A 149 -1.48 -10.69 -25.46
CA LEU A 149 -2.83 -10.83 -24.93
C LEU A 149 -3.38 -9.44 -24.58
N ALA A 150 -4.50 -9.04 -25.19
CA ALA A 150 -5.15 -7.77 -24.93
C ALA A 150 -6.64 -7.97 -24.60
N LEU A 151 -7.21 -7.08 -23.80
CA LEU A 151 -8.65 -7.00 -23.59
C LEU A 151 -9.23 -6.16 -24.72
N ALA A 152 -10.11 -6.75 -25.52
CA ALA A 152 -10.79 -6.05 -26.60
C ALA A 152 -12.30 -6.01 -26.37
N ARG A 153 -12.90 -4.88 -26.73
CA ARG A 153 -14.35 -4.77 -26.87
C ARG A 153 -14.73 -4.96 -28.33
N LEU A 154 -15.46 -6.05 -28.58
CA LEU A 154 -15.91 -6.44 -29.92
C LEU A 154 -17.31 -5.87 -30.18
N ARG A 155 -17.56 -5.45 -31.41
CA ARG A 155 -18.88 -5.02 -31.88
C ARG A 155 -19.12 -5.58 -33.27
N THR A 156 -20.33 -6.10 -33.49
CA THR A 156 -20.76 -6.55 -34.81
C THR A 156 -21.13 -5.35 -35.70
N SER A 157 -20.61 -5.32 -36.92
CA SER A 157 -20.93 -4.35 -37.98
C SER A 157 -21.50 -5.08 -39.21
N PRO A 158 -22.31 -4.43 -40.07
CA PRO A 158 -22.76 -5.00 -41.34
C PRO A 158 -21.64 -5.55 -42.24
N HIS A 159 -20.41 -5.08 -42.01
CA HIS A 159 -19.22 -5.44 -42.79
C HIS A 159 -18.22 -6.34 -42.04
N GLY A 160 -18.63 -6.94 -40.92
CA GLY A 160 -17.82 -7.87 -40.13
C GLY A 160 -17.63 -7.45 -38.67
N LEU A 161 -16.69 -8.11 -38.00
CA LEU A 161 -16.38 -7.86 -36.58
C LEU A 161 -15.45 -6.65 -36.46
N VAL A 162 -15.76 -5.73 -35.55
CA VAL A 162 -14.97 -4.51 -35.30
C VAL A 162 -14.52 -4.45 -33.85
N ILE A 163 -13.25 -4.13 -33.62
CA ILE A 163 -12.73 -3.79 -32.29
C ILE A 163 -12.83 -2.27 -32.10
N ASP A 164 -13.63 -1.86 -31.11
CA ASP A 164 -13.92 -0.46 -30.77
C ASP A 164 -13.10 0.04 -29.58
N ALA A 165 -12.58 -0.86 -28.75
CA ALA A 165 -11.68 -0.50 -27.66
C ALA A 165 -10.66 -1.62 -27.39
N LEU A 166 -9.43 -1.22 -27.10
CA LEU A 166 -8.35 -2.09 -26.69
C LEU A 166 -7.80 -1.62 -25.35
N ARG A 167 -7.52 -2.56 -24.44
CA ARG A 167 -6.88 -2.29 -23.15
C ARG A 167 -5.87 -3.39 -22.84
N ASP A 168 -4.72 -3.00 -22.33
CA ASP A 168 -3.77 -3.96 -21.78
C ASP A 168 -4.40 -4.70 -20.59
N PRO A 169 -4.20 -6.03 -20.46
CA PRO A 169 -4.54 -6.70 -19.23
C PRO A 169 -3.77 -6.04 -18.08
N PRO A 170 -4.38 -5.88 -16.89
CA PRO A 170 -3.64 -5.40 -15.74
C PRO A 170 -2.42 -6.31 -15.54
N SER A 171 -1.22 -5.74 -15.65
CA SER A 171 0.01 -6.46 -15.33
C SER A 171 -0.04 -6.85 -13.85
N SER A 172 0.41 -8.06 -13.52
CA SER A 172 0.49 -8.46 -12.12
C SER A 172 1.45 -7.51 -11.38
N PRO A 173 1.09 -7.01 -10.19
CA PRO A 173 1.96 -6.08 -9.43
C PRO A 173 3.38 -6.61 -9.23
N THR A 174 3.50 -7.94 -9.09
CA THR A 174 4.77 -8.68 -8.93
C THR A 174 5.69 -8.63 -10.16
N ALA A 175 5.20 -8.23 -11.34
CA ALA A 175 5.98 -8.14 -12.56
C ALA A 175 6.76 -6.81 -12.68
N ASP A 176 6.40 -5.77 -11.92
CA ASP A 176 7.14 -4.52 -11.86
C ASP A 176 8.28 -4.63 -10.83
N PRO A 177 9.56 -4.45 -11.21
CA PRO A 177 10.69 -4.43 -10.27
C PRO A 177 10.53 -3.40 -9.14
N ARG A 178 9.81 -2.30 -9.38
CA ARG A 178 9.58 -1.25 -8.39
C ARG A 178 8.65 -1.70 -7.27
N TRP A 179 7.75 -2.63 -7.56
CA TRP A 179 6.83 -3.20 -6.57
C TRP A 179 7.57 -3.98 -5.47
N TRP A 180 8.66 -4.67 -5.82
CA TRP A 180 9.51 -5.36 -4.85
C TRP A 180 10.24 -4.38 -3.94
N ALA A 181 10.71 -3.26 -4.48
CA ALA A 181 11.39 -2.23 -3.70
C ALA A 181 10.43 -1.56 -2.70
N THR A 182 9.20 -1.22 -3.12
CA THR A 182 8.20 -0.66 -2.21
C THR A 182 7.75 -1.68 -1.18
N SER A 183 7.43 -2.91 -1.58
CA SER A 183 6.98 -3.97 -0.65
C SER A 183 8.04 -4.30 0.40
N GLY A 184 9.33 -4.32 0.04
CA GLY A 184 10.42 -4.52 0.99
C GLY A 184 10.53 -3.39 2.01
N LEU A 185 10.36 -2.14 1.58
CA LEU A 185 10.33 -0.99 2.48
C LEU A 185 9.12 -1.05 3.44
N GLN A 186 7.98 -1.52 2.97
CA GLN A 186 6.76 -1.64 3.77
C GLN A 186 6.85 -2.78 4.79
N LEU A 187 7.36 -3.95 4.38
CA LEU A 187 7.63 -5.07 5.27
C LEU A 187 8.64 -4.70 6.37
N SER A 188 9.69 -3.95 6.03
CA SER A 188 10.65 -3.47 7.04
C SER A 188 10.00 -2.50 8.03
N GLY A 189 9.15 -1.57 7.57
CA GLY A 189 8.34 -0.72 8.44
C GLY A 189 7.43 -1.52 9.38
N LEU A 190 6.77 -2.57 8.87
CA LEU A 190 5.90 -3.44 9.66
C LEU A 190 6.69 -4.23 10.71
N LEU A 191 7.86 -4.75 10.36
CA LEU A 191 8.77 -5.43 11.28
C LEU A 191 9.28 -4.49 12.37
N ILE A 192 9.57 -3.21 12.05
CA ILE A 192 9.95 -2.20 13.03
C ILE A 192 8.83 -1.98 14.04
N VAL A 193 7.59 -1.78 13.56
CA VAL A 193 6.43 -1.61 14.45
C VAL A 193 6.23 -2.85 15.33
N ALA A 194 6.32 -4.05 14.74
CA ALA A 194 6.21 -5.30 15.49
C ALA A 194 7.30 -5.43 16.55
N ALA A 195 8.55 -5.08 16.23
CA ALA A 195 9.67 -5.09 17.17
C ALA A 195 9.49 -4.07 18.30
N VAL A 196 8.99 -2.87 18.00
CA VAL A 196 8.68 -1.85 19.01
C VAL A 196 7.59 -2.33 19.96
N VAL A 197 6.49 -2.90 19.44
CA VAL A 197 5.41 -3.47 20.25
C VAL A 197 5.92 -4.64 21.10
N TRP A 198 6.74 -5.52 20.50
CA TRP A 198 7.34 -6.64 21.21
C TRP A 198 8.18 -6.15 22.39
N TRP A 199 9.08 -5.20 22.16
CA TRP A 199 9.99 -4.70 23.19
C TRP A 199 9.27 -3.90 24.28
N SER A 200 8.27 -3.09 23.89
CA SER A 200 7.64 -2.11 24.78
C SER A 200 6.43 -2.65 25.53
N VAL A 201 5.77 -3.69 24.99
CA VAL A 201 4.51 -4.23 25.54
C VAL A 201 4.64 -5.70 25.87
N VAL A 202 5.01 -6.53 24.89
CA VAL A 202 4.96 -8.00 25.07
C VAL A 202 6.05 -8.49 26.00
N ARG A 203 7.30 -8.06 25.81
CA ARG A 203 8.45 -8.45 26.62
C ARG A 203 8.27 -8.10 28.11
N PRO A 204 7.88 -6.88 28.52
CA PRO A 204 7.66 -6.57 29.93
C PRO A 204 6.47 -7.34 30.53
N LEU A 205 5.40 -7.57 29.77
CA LEU A 205 4.28 -8.41 30.22
C LEU A 205 4.70 -9.87 30.39
N ALA A 206 5.46 -10.41 29.45
CA ALA A 206 6.02 -11.75 29.52
C ALA A 206 7.00 -11.90 30.68
N ALA A 207 7.86 -10.90 30.93
CA ALA A 207 8.74 -10.89 32.10
C ALA A 207 7.95 -10.87 33.42
N GLY A 208 6.82 -10.16 33.47
CA GLY A 208 5.90 -10.15 34.61
C GLY A 208 5.14 -11.46 34.82
N TRP A 209 4.84 -12.20 33.75
CA TRP A 209 4.12 -13.49 33.80
C TRP A 209 5.05 -14.70 34.03
N PHE A 210 6.27 -14.66 33.51
CA PHE A 210 7.22 -15.76 33.57
C PHE A 210 8.31 -15.61 34.63
N GLY A 211 8.36 -14.49 35.38
CA GLY A 211 9.21 -14.36 36.56
C GLY A 211 10.71 -14.58 36.31
N VAL A 212 11.22 -14.24 35.12
CA VAL A 212 12.66 -14.38 34.82
C VAL A 212 13.36 -13.07 35.18
N GLN A 213 13.68 -12.91 36.48
CA GLN A 213 14.54 -11.84 37.00
C GLN A 213 16.05 -12.13 36.89
N GLY A 214 16.46 -13.22 36.26
CA GLY A 214 17.88 -13.54 36.14
C GLY A 214 18.18 -14.22 34.84
N LEU A 215 18.68 -13.45 33.86
CA LEU A 215 19.75 -13.86 32.95
C LEU A 215 20.03 -12.71 31.97
N PHE A 216 21.28 -12.24 32.02
CA PHE A 216 21.97 -11.32 31.09
C PHE A 216 21.87 -9.83 31.38
N PHE A 217 22.60 -9.42 32.44
CA PHE A 217 23.68 -8.42 32.33
C PHE A 217 24.74 -8.77 33.38
N ASP A 218 25.77 -9.49 32.95
CA ASP A 218 27.17 -9.36 33.36
C ASP A 218 28.00 -9.38 32.06
#